data_AF-A0A4Q4W1X7-F1
#
_entry.id   AF-A0A4Q4W1X7-F1
#
_cell.length_a   1.000
_cell.length_b   1.000
_cell.length_c   1.000
_cell.angle_alpha   90.00
_cell.angle_beta   90.00
_cell.angle_gamma   90.00
#
_symmetry.space_group_name_H-M   'P 1'
#
loop_
_entity.id
_entity.type
_entity.pdbx_description
1 polymer ?
#
loop_
_entity_poly.entity_id
_entity_poly.type
_entity_poly.pdbx_seq_one_letter_code
_entity_poly.pdbx_strand_id
1 'polypeptide(L)'
;MPEQRSKCDVCGKTKEEGAQLKDCGRCKSRTFCGTTCQRADWPSHKASCKAKAKANNKWYDAHRKCRDGSSHFGELELITWEGVAESTGERLGWGNCLISEGPALKRKYEEEFGCDDSKLFKEWPQAYRWTCCGTGGDMKWGCDHHGSGPRPCECDYCHMGKPVPDDVFNGSGMERRGLTLLKGPDRRSYNPMKAGNAEMGQELAGSERGCETQ
;
A
#
# COMPACT_ATOMS: atom_id res chain seq x y z
N MET A 1 20.34 -0.82 3.90
CA MET A 1 19.45 -0.95 5.08
C MET A 1 19.73 0.25 5.99
N PRO A 2 18.73 1.00 6.47
CA PRO A 2 19.01 2.10 7.40
C PRO A 2 19.48 1.52 8.75
N GLU A 3 20.57 2.06 9.30
CA GLU A 3 21.15 1.65 10.59
C GLU A 3 20.10 1.70 11.72
N GLN A 4 19.86 0.55 12.36
CA GLN A 4 19.07 0.49 13.58
C GLN A 4 19.84 1.16 14.72
N ARG A 5 19.28 2.23 15.26
CA ARG A 5 19.86 2.91 16.42
C ARG A 5 19.74 2.03 17.65
N SER A 6 20.88 1.73 18.26
CA SER A 6 21.01 0.79 19.38
C SER A 6 20.95 1.44 20.76
N LYS A 7 20.84 2.76 20.83
CA LYS A 7 20.86 3.53 22.08
C LYS A 7 19.87 4.68 22.11
N CYS A 8 19.50 5.11 23.32
CA CYS A 8 18.72 6.31 23.52
C CYS A 8 19.54 7.56 23.18
N ASP A 9 18.96 8.46 22.38
CA ASP A 9 19.59 9.72 21.96
C ASP A 9 19.75 10.76 23.09
N VAL A 10 19.25 10.47 24.29
CA VAL A 10 19.23 11.40 25.44
C VAL A 10 20.10 10.89 26.58
N CYS A 11 19.84 9.67 27.05
CA CYS A 11 20.55 9.09 28.20
C CYS A 11 21.57 8.03 27.80
N GLY A 12 21.69 7.70 26.51
CA GLY A 12 22.64 6.70 26.02
C GLY A 12 22.27 5.24 26.31
N LYS A 13 21.18 4.98 27.05
CA LYS A 13 20.78 3.60 27.41
C LYS A 13 20.61 2.71 26.19
N THR A 14 21.14 1.49 26.25
CA THR A 14 21.08 0.54 25.13
C THR A 14 19.99 -0.51 25.33
N LYS A 15 19.73 -1.30 24.28
CA LYS A 15 18.82 -2.46 24.39
C LYS A 15 19.35 -3.52 25.36
N GLU A 16 20.67 -3.65 25.51
CA GLU A 16 21.29 -4.64 26.40
C GLU A 16 20.99 -4.35 27.89
N GLU A 17 20.75 -3.08 28.24
CA GLU A 17 20.36 -2.67 29.59
C GLU A 17 18.85 -2.88 29.89
N GLY A 18 18.17 -3.71 29.09
CA GLY A 18 16.75 -4.00 29.23
C GLY A 18 15.81 -2.87 28.80
N ALA A 19 16.33 -1.82 28.15
CA ALA A 19 15.53 -0.69 27.71
C ALA A 19 14.78 -0.99 26.40
N GLN A 20 13.45 -0.89 26.42
CA GLN A 20 12.66 -0.86 25.19
C GLN A 20 12.85 0.48 24.48
N LEU A 21 13.76 0.51 23.52
CA LEU A 21 13.98 1.67 22.67
C LEU A 21 12.84 1.85 21.68
N LYS A 22 12.29 3.07 21.64
CA LYS A 22 11.19 3.47 20.74
C LYS A 22 11.58 4.70 19.95
N ASP A 23 11.30 4.67 18.66
CA ASP A 23 11.49 5.84 17.82
C ASP A 23 10.41 6.89 18.05
N CYS A 24 10.74 8.15 17.80
CA CYS A 24 9.77 9.22 17.79
C CYS A 24 8.68 8.93 16.75
N GLY A 25 7.43 8.74 17.19
CA GLY A 25 6.32 8.36 16.31
C GLY A 25 6.02 9.33 15.16
N ARG A 26 6.47 10.59 15.24
CA ARG A 26 6.29 11.60 14.19
C ARG A 26 7.38 11.55 13.12
N CYS A 27 8.63 11.72 13.52
CA CYS A 27 9.73 11.88 12.57
C CYS A 27 10.57 10.63 12.37
N LYS A 28 10.41 9.61 13.23
CA LYS A 28 11.21 8.37 13.27
C LYS A 28 12.72 8.59 13.28
N SER A 29 13.17 9.80 13.67
CA SER A 29 14.57 10.24 13.53
C SER A 29 15.30 10.41 14.85
N ARG A 30 14.68 10.02 15.96
CA ARG A 30 15.24 10.02 17.32
C ARG A 30 14.70 8.78 18.03
N THR A 31 15.52 8.16 18.86
CA THR A 31 15.22 6.93 19.60
C THR A 31 15.31 7.20 21.10
N PHE A 32 14.30 6.78 21.85
CA PHE A 32 14.17 7.04 23.28
C PHE A 32 13.92 5.75 24.06
N CYS A 33 14.47 5.62 25.26
CA CYS A 33 14.15 4.52 26.17
C CYS A 33 12.79 4.67 26.88
N GLY A 34 12.12 5.81 26.70
CA GLY A 34 10.84 6.11 27.34
C GLY A 34 10.38 7.55 27.12
N THR A 35 9.17 7.85 27.60
CA THR A 35 8.53 9.17 27.46
C THR A 35 9.26 10.27 28.22
N THR A 36 9.94 9.95 29.31
CA THR A 36 10.76 10.90 30.08
C THR A 36 11.88 11.49 29.21
N CYS A 37 12.67 10.64 28.55
CA CYS A 37 13.73 11.10 27.64
C CYS A 37 13.15 11.85 26.43
N GLN A 38 12.03 11.38 25.88
CA GLN A 38 11.35 12.07 24.78
C GLN A 38 10.90 13.49 25.16
N ARG A 39 10.34 13.68 26.37
CA ARG A 39 9.92 15.00 26.87
C ARG A 39 11.11 15.90 27.18
N ALA A 40 12.19 15.34 27.73
CA ALA A 40 13.42 16.08 28.01
C ALA A 40 14.09 16.61 26.72
N ASP A 41 14.11 15.81 25.65
CA ASP A 41 14.65 16.24 24.34
C ASP A 41 13.67 17.14 23.56
N TRP A 42 12.40 17.25 23.97
CA TRP A 42 11.39 17.96 23.17
C TRP A 42 11.76 19.41 22.81
N PRO A 43 12.32 20.25 23.73
CA PRO A 43 12.69 21.63 23.40
C PRO A 43 13.72 21.71 22.25
N SER A 44 14.75 20.87 22.26
CA SER A 44 15.79 20.77 21.21
C SER A 44 15.30 20.02 19.96
N HIS A 45 14.45 19.03 20.13
CA HIS A 45 13.98 18.14 19.07
C HIS A 45 12.90 18.79 18.20
N LYS A 46 11.99 19.57 18.78
CA LYS A 46 10.72 20.01 18.16
C LYS A 46 10.86 20.55 16.74
N ALA A 47 11.82 21.45 16.49
CA ALA A 47 12.02 22.04 15.17
C ALA A 47 12.42 20.97 14.14
N SER A 48 13.46 20.19 14.45
CA SER A 48 13.94 19.09 13.60
C SER A 48 12.88 17.99 13.40
N CYS A 49 12.08 17.71 14.44
CA CYS A 49 10.97 16.76 14.42
C CYS A 49 9.93 17.18 13.39
N LYS A 50 9.50 18.45 13.43
CA LYS A 50 8.51 18.98 12.48
C LYS A 50 9.01 18.95 11.04
N ALA A 51 10.26 19.35 10.80
CA ALA A 51 10.84 19.36 9.46
C ALA A 51 10.90 17.93 8.87
N LYS A 52 11.39 16.96 9.65
CA LYS A 52 11.48 15.56 9.21
C LYS A 52 10.12 14.88 9.11
N ALA A 53 9.20 15.17 10.03
CA ALA A 53 7.83 14.66 9.93
C ALA A 53 7.14 15.16 8.65
N LYS A 54 7.37 16.42 8.24
CA LYS A 54 6.88 16.95 6.97
C LYS A 54 7.52 16.23 5.78
N ALA A 55 8.84 15.99 5.81
CA ALA A 55 9.54 15.26 4.76
C ALA A 55 9.10 13.78 4.65
N ASN A 56 8.70 13.18 5.77
CA ASN A 56 8.18 11.80 5.82
C ASN A 56 6.70 11.69 5.46
N ASN A 57 5.94 12.80 5.45
CA ASN A 57 4.53 12.80 5.13
C ASN A 57 4.38 12.74 3.61
N LYS A 58 4.24 11.54 3.07
CA LYS A 58 3.98 11.37 1.64
C LYS A 58 2.55 11.86 1.38
N TRP A 59 2.34 12.58 0.27
CA TRP A 59 1.03 13.12 -0.06
C TRP A 59 -0.05 12.03 -0.11
N TYR A 60 0.34 10.82 -0.55
CA TYR A 60 -0.54 9.66 -0.65
C TYR A 60 -0.80 8.92 0.66
N ASP A 61 -0.15 9.27 1.77
CA ASP A 61 -0.38 8.60 3.06
C ASP A 61 -1.85 8.73 3.51
N ALA A 62 -2.54 9.80 3.12
CA ALA A 62 -3.96 10.03 3.37
C ALA A 62 -4.90 9.07 2.60
N HIS A 63 -4.41 8.45 1.53
CA HIS A 63 -5.20 7.58 0.64
C HIS A 63 -4.96 6.10 0.86
N ARG A 64 -4.14 5.71 1.84
CA ARG A 64 -3.78 4.30 2.07
C ARG A 64 -4.95 3.42 2.49
N LYS A 65 -6.02 3.98 3.07
CA LYS A 65 -7.12 3.19 3.65
C LYS A 65 -8.17 2.83 2.60
N CYS A 66 -8.55 1.57 2.60
CA CYS A 66 -9.65 1.06 1.78
C CYS A 66 -10.95 1.01 2.60
N ARG A 67 -12.09 0.96 1.92
CA ARG A 67 -13.43 0.94 2.53
C ARG A 67 -13.68 -0.31 3.38
N ASP A 68 -13.06 -1.43 3.03
CA ASP A 68 -13.10 -2.68 3.78
C ASP A 68 -12.21 -2.68 5.03
N GLY A 69 -11.54 -1.56 5.33
CA GLY A 69 -10.63 -1.40 6.46
C GLY A 69 -9.18 -1.82 6.17
N SER A 70 -8.92 -2.44 5.01
CA SER A 70 -7.57 -2.80 4.56
C SER A 70 -6.73 -1.56 4.22
N SER A 71 -5.43 -1.73 3.96
CA SER A 71 -4.54 -0.58 3.75
C SER A 71 -3.37 -0.83 2.81
N HIS A 72 -3.18 0.03 1.81
CA HIS A 72 -2.03 0.03 0.91
C HIS A 72 -0.73 0.43 1.60
N PHE A 73 0.28 -0.43 1.45
CA PHE A 73 1.62 -0.22 2.01
C PHE A 73 2.64 0.25 0.97
N GLY A 74 2.28 0.21 -0.31
CA GLY A 74 3.12 0.70 -1.41
C GLY A 74 3.10 2.22 -1.52
N GLU A 75 3.73 2.72 -2.56
CA GLU A 75 3.67 4.12 -2.97
C GLU A 75 2.57 4.28 -4.03
N LEU A 76 1.96 5.46 -4.12
CA LEU A 76 1.18 5.84 -5.30
C LEU A 76 2.15 6.31 -6.37
N GLU A 77 2.20 5.58 -7.47
CA GLU A 77 3.09 5.84 -8.59
C GLU A 77 2.26 6.27 -9.81
N LEU A 78 2.63 7.39 -10.42
CA LEU A 78 1.99 7.88 -11.64
C LEU A 78 2.32 6.95 -12.81
N ILE A 79 1.28 6.49 -13.51
CA ILE A 79 1.40 5.68 -14.72
C ILE A 79 1.82 6.59 -15.86
N THR A 80 3.03 6.37 -16.39
CA THR A 80 3.62 7.22 -17.45
C THR A 80 3.99 6.44 -18.72
N TRP A 81 3.75 5.13 -18.72
CA TRP A 81 3.99 4.25 -19.86
C TRP A 81 2.72 4.08 -20.70
N GLU A 82 2.90 3.57 -21.91
CA GLU A 82 1.81 3.14 -22.79
C GLU A 82 1.49 1.66 -22.62
N GLY A 83 0.30 1.24 -23.03
CA GLY A 83 -0.06 -0.17 -23.13
C GLY A 83 -1.45 -0.34 -23.69
N VAL A 84 -1.97 -1.56 -23.57
CA VAL A 84 -3.31 -1.92 -24.05
C VAL A 84 -4.11 -2.42 -22.86
N ALA A 85 -5.29 -1.85 -22.64
CA ALA A 85 -6.22 -2.37 -21.65
C ALA A 85 -6.72 -3.74 -22.12
N GLU A 86 -6.41 -4.81 -21.38
CA GLU A 86 -6.82 -6.17 -21.75
C GLU A 86 -8.34 -6.31 -21.88
N SER A 87 -9.09 -5.57 -21.05
CA SER A 87 -10.55 -5.62 -21.02
C SER A 87 -11.23 -4.95 -22.22
N THR A 88 -10.64 -3.90 -22.79
CA THR A 88 -11.28 -3.10 -23.87
C THR A 88 -10.50 -3.14 -25.19
N GLY A 89 -9.24 -3.57 -25.19
CA GLY A 89 -8.34 -3.48 -26.33
C GLY A 89 -7.86 -2.05 -26.63
N GLU A 90 -8.21 -1.07 -25.80
CA GLU A 90 -7.87 0.33 -26.03
C GLU A 90 -6.41 0.62 -25.70
N ARG A 91 -5.79 1.50 -26.49
CA ARG A 91 -4.44 1.99 -26.20
C ARG A 91 -4.50 3.07 -25.12
N LEU A 92 -3.83 2.80 -24.01
CA LEU A 92 -3.69 3.71 -22.89
C LEU A 92 -2.29 4.32 -22.85
N GLY A 93 -2.18 5.49 -22.21
CA GLY A 93 -0.92 6.22 -22.08
C GLY A 93 -0.78 6.91 -20.73
N TRP A 94 -0.18 8.11 -20.78
CA TRP A 94 0.11 8.93 -19.61
C TRP A 94 -1.14 9.15 -18.75
N GLY A 95 -1.03 8.88 -17.45
CA GLY A 95 -2.15 8.98 -16.51
C GLY A 95 -3.24 7.92 -16.72
N ASN A 96 -2.87 6.77 -17.30
CA ASN A 96 -3.77 5.63 -17.52
C ASN A 96 -5.07 5.99 -18.25
N CYS A 97 -5.06 7.05 -19.07
CA CYS A 97 -6.18 7.43 -19.93
C CYS A 97 -5.92 7.00 -21.37
N LEU A 98 -6.92 7.19 -22.24
CA LEU A 98 -6.78 6.94 -23.66
C LEU A 98 -5.56 7.68 -24.21
N ILE A 99 -4.80 7.03 -25.09
CA ILE A 99 -3.56 7.60 -25.62
C ILE A 99 -3.78 8.97 -26.30
N SER A 100 -4.98 9.20 -26.86
CA SER A 100 -5.39 10.47 -27.45
C SER A 100 -5.61 11.59 -26.42
N GLU A 101 -5.93 11.25 -25.18
CA GLU A 101 -6.25 12.20 -24.10
C GLU A 101 -5.04 12.48 -23.21
N GLY A 102 -4.07 11.56 -23.16
CA GLY A 102 -2.85 11.67 -22.36
C GLY A 102 -2.10 13.01 -22.49
N PRO A 103 -1.88 13.57 -23.70
CA PRO A 103 -1.22 14.86 -23.86
C PRO A 103 -1.96 16.04 -23.20
N ALA A 104 -3.30 16.03 -23.24
CA ALA A 104 -4.09 17.08 -22.60
C ALA A 104 -4.03 16.97 -21.07
N LEU A 105 -4.16 15.75 -20.53
CA LEU A 105 -4.05 15.51 -19.09
C LEU A 105 -2.64 15.85 -18.57
N LYS A 106 -1.60 15.51 -19.33
CA LYS A 106 -0.21 15.85 -18.99
C LYS A 106 0.03 17.37 -18.94
N ARG A 107 -0.44 18.13 -19.93
CA ARG A 107 -0.36 19.61 -19.89
C ARG A 107 -1.10 20.17 -18.69
N LYS A 108 -2.30 19.67 -18.39
CA LYS A 108 -3.04 20.10 -17.20
C LYS A 108 -2.25 19.84 -15.91
N TYR A 109 -1.60 18.69 -15.79
CA TYR A 109 -0.71 18.39 -14.67
C TYR A 109 0.49 19.35 -14.56
N GLU A 110 1.16 19.62 -15.68
CA GLU A 110 2.37 20.45 -15.70
C GLU A 110 2.06 21.94 -15.52
N GLU A 111 1.04 22.46 -16.20
CA GLU A 111 0.74 23.88 -16.32
C GLU A 111 -0.29 24.37 -15.27
N GLU A 112 -1.40 23.66 -15.09
CA GLU A 112 -2.48 24.09 -14.17
C GLU A 112 -2.23 23.60 -12.74
N PHE A 113 -1.77 22.35 -12.59
CA PHE A 113 -1.51 21.78 -11.27
C PHE A 113 -0.11 22.11 -10.74
N GLY A 114 0.83 22.45 -11.63
CA GLY A 114 2.21 22.77 -11.28
C GLY A 114 2.99 21.53 -10.83
N CYS A 115 2.78 20.40 -11.51
CA CYS A 115 3.33 19.09 -11.16
C CYS A 115 2.98 18.62 -9.74
N ASP A 116 1.79 18.95 -9.24
CA ASP A 116 1.31 18.54 -7.92
C ASP A 116 0.47 17.26 -8.02
N ASP A 117 1.08 16.14 -7.63
CA ASP A 117 0.42 14.83 -7.63
C ASP A 117 -0.89 14.82 -6.82
N SER A 118 -0.96 15.59 -5.73
CA SER A 118 -2.14 15.62 -4.87
C SER A 118 -3.34 16.22 -5.60
N LYS A 119 -3.11 17.19 -6.49
CA LYS A 119 -4.16 17.80 -7.31
C LYS A 119 -4.59 16.86 -8.42
N LEU A 120 -3.63 16.24 -9.12
CA LEU A 120 -3.95 15.27 -10.18
C LEU A 120 -4.70 14.09 -9.60
N PHE A 121 -4.25 13.50 -8.50
CA PHE A 121 -4.92 12.37 -7.86
C PHE A 121 -6.33 12.71 -7.40
N LYS A 122 -6.56 13.94 -6.91
CA LYS A 122 -7.89 14.38 -6.50
C LYS A 122 -8.87 14.42 -7.68
N GLU A 123 -8.40 14.74 -8.88
CA GLU A 123 -9.24 14.83 -10.07
C GLU A 123 -9.30 13.52 -10.87
N TRP A 124 -8.18 12.82 -11.00
CA TRP A 124 -7.97 11.63 -11.83
C TRP A 124 -7.17 10.57 -11.07
N PRO A 125 -7.73 9.95 -10.01
CA PRO A 125 -7.01 9.00 -9.16
C PRO A 125 -6.49 7.75 -9.89
N GLN A 126 -7.18 7.33 -10.96
CA GLN A 126 -6.77 6.22 -11.83
C GLN A 126 -5.48 6.49 -12.62
N ALA A 127 -4.97 7.73 -12.61
CA ALA A 127 -3.64 8.04 -13.14
C ALA A 127 -2.53 7.28 -12.42
N TYR A 128 -2.79 6.84 -11.19
CA TYR A 128 -1.81 6.25 -10.31
C TYR A 128 -2.06 4.76 -10.11
N ARG A 129 -1.03 4.04 -9.69
CA ARG A 129 -1.11 2.66 -9.19
C ARG A 129 -0.51 2.55 -7.79
N TRP A 130 -0.98 1.58 -7.02
CA TRP A 130 -0.35 1.17 -5.77
C TRP A 130 0.75 0.13 -6.02
N THR A 131 1.99 0.45 -5.73
CA THR A 131 3.13 -0.47 -6.01
C THR A 131 3.13 -1.76 -5.20
N CYS A 132 2.37 -1.82 -4.09
CA CYS A 132 2.31 -3.01 -3.23
C CYS A 132 1.50 -4.18 -3.80
N CYS A 133 0.50 -3.88 -4.62
CA CYS A 133 -0.49 -4.85 -5.11
C CYS A 133 -0.82 -4.67 -6.59
N GLY A 134 -0.31 -3.60 -7.22
CA GLY A 134 -0.60 -3.28 -8.62
C GLY A 134 -2.08 -3.05 -8.86
N THR A 135 -2.79 -2.41 -7.93
CA THR A 135 -4.16 -1.92 -8.18
C THR A 135 -4.11 -0.46 -8.61
N GLY A 136 -5.15 0.01 -9.30
CA GLY A 136 -5.34 1.43 -9.58
C GLY A 136 -5.43 2.26 -8.30
N GLY A 137 -5.01 3.52 -8.37
CA GLY A 137 -5.04 4.46 -7.25
C GLY A 137 -6.46 4.86 -6.83
N ASP A 138 -7.43 4.69 -7.72
CA ASP A 138 -8.86 4.86 -7.50
C ASP A 138 -9.51 3.66 -6.80
N MET A 139 -8.78 2.56 -6.60
CA MET A 139 -9.29 1.37 -5.94
C MET A 139 -9.54 1.65 -4.45
N LYS A 140 -10.82 1.64 -4.06
CA LYS A 140 -11.27 1.91 -2.68
C LYS A 140 -11.65 0.66 -1.90
N TRP A 141 -11.30 -0.52 -2.41
CA TRP A 141 -11.58 -1.82 -1.79
C TRP A 141 -10.43 -2.77 -2.11
N GLY A 142 -10.14 -3.68 -1.19
CA GLY A 142 -9.00 -4.56 -1.30
C GLY A 142 -7.68 -3.82 -1.06
N CYS A 143 -6.77 -4.47 -0.37
CA CYS A 143 -5.37 -4.11 -0.40
C CYS A 143 -4.59 -5.37 -0.11
N ASP A 144 -4.31 -6.11 -1.18
CA ASP A 144 -3.74 -7.42 -1.01
C ASP A 144 -2.26 -7.43 -1.35
N HIS A 145 -1.47 -7.50 -0.30
CA HIS A 145 -0.06 -7.81 -0.35
C HIS A 145 0.11 -9.28 0.03
N HIS A 146 0.33 -10.17 -0.92
CA HIS A 146 0.41 -11.60 -0.61
C HIS A 146 1.81 -12.00 -0.12
N GLY A 147 2.16 -11.55 1.08
CA GLY A 147 3.47 -11.80 1.71
C GLY A 147 4.50 -10.68 1.50
N SER A 148 4.18 -9.67 0.69
CA SER A 148 5.07 -8.53 0.42
C SER A 148 4.90 -7.35 1.39
N GLY A 149 3.83 -7.32 2.18
CA GLY A 149 3.55 -6.22 3.10
C GLY A 149 4.15 -6.39 4.50
N PRO A 150 4.17 -5.29 5.28
CA PRO A 150 4.82 -5.23 6.60
C PRO A 150 4.07 -5.99 7.69
N ARG A 151 2.82 -6.39 7.44
CA ARG A 151 1.99 -7.17 8.36
C ARG A 151 1.50 -8.46 7.67
N PRO A 152 1.09 -9.49 8.41
CA PRO A 152 0.37 -10.62 7.83
C PRO A 152 -0.87 -10.12 7.06
N CYS A 153 -1.12 -10.70 5.89
CA CYS A 153 -2.35 -10.47 5.14
C CYS A 153 -3.57 -11.01 5.91
N GLU A 154 -4.72 -10.36 5.77
CA GLU A 154 -5.96 -10.76 6.48
C GLU A 154 -7.04 -11.29 5.52
N CYS A 155 -6.70 -11.54 4.25
CA CYS A 155 -7.65 -12.09 3.28
C CYS A 155 -7.85 -13.60 3.43
N ASP A 156 -9.00 -14.10 2.99
CA ASP A 156 -9.38 -15.50 3.12
C ASP A 156 -8.42 -16.44 2.39
N TYR A 157 -7.92 -16.08 1.20
CA TYR A 157 -6.93 -16.88 0.46
C TYR A 157 -5.67 -17.12 1.30
N CYS A 158 -5.13 -16.06 1.91
CA CYS A 158 -3.96 -16.18 2.78
C CYS A 158 -4.25 -16.96 4.06
N HIS A 159 -5.44 -16.79 4.66
CA HIS A 159 -5.87 -17.57 5.83
C HIS A 159 -6.02 -19.07 5.52
N MET A 160 -6.56 -19.41 4.36
CA MET A 160 -6.67 -20.77 3.84
C MET A 160 -5.32 -21.38 3.41
N GLY A 161 -4.26 -20.58 3.30
CA GLY A 161 -2.99 -21.05 2.73
C GLY A 161 -3.10 -21.34 1.23
N LYS A 162 -4.04 -20.69 0.54
CA LYS A 162 -4.23 -20.82 -0.92
C LYS A 162 -3.68 -19.58 -1.64
N PRO A 163 -3.06 -19.76 -2.82
CA PRO A 163 -2.72 -18.62 -3.66
C PRO A 163 -4.00 -17.93 -4.16
N VAL A 164 -3.87 -16.69 -4.60
CA VAL A 164 -4.92 -15.98 -5.31
C VAL A 164 -5.22 -16.70 -6.64
N PRO A 165 -6.49 -16.76 -7.07
CA PRO A 165 -6.86 -17.29 -8.38
C PRO A 165 -6.13 -16.60 -9.56
N ASP A 166 -5.93 -17.36 -10.65
CA ASP A 166 -5.19 -16.89 -11.82
C ASP A 166 -5.87 -15.73 -12.55
N ASP A 167 -7.19 -15.73 -12.65
CA ASP A 167 -7.97 -14.62 -13.21
C ASP A 167 -7.78 -13.31 -12.43
N VAL A 168 -7.67 -13.41 -11.11
CA VAL A 168 -7.40 -12.24 -10.26
C VAL A 168 -5.91 -11.83 -10.32
N PHE A 169 -4.99 -12.80 -10.33
CA PHE A 169 -3.54 -12.53 -10.28
C PHE A 169 -2.91 -12.17 -11.62
N ASN A 170 -3.40 -12.73 -12.73
CA ASN A 170 -2.80 -12.57 -14.06
C ASN A 170 -3.34 -11.37 -14.84
N GLY A 171 -4.26 -10.58 -14.29
CA GLY A 171 -4.71 -9.34 -14.92
C GLY A 171 -3.51 -8.53 -15.42
N SER A 172 -3.52 -8.15 -16.70
CA SER A 172 -2.38 -7.53 -17.38
C SER A 172 -2.49 -6.01 -17.52
N GLY A 173 -3.34 -5.38 -16.70
CA GLY A 173 -3.57 -3.95 -16.71
C GLY A 173 -2.31 -3.11 -16.52
N MET A 174 -2.40 -1.84 -16.95
CA MET A 174 -1.32 -0.86 -16.92
C MET A 174 -0.66 -0.73 -15.55
N GLU A 175 -1.47 -0.84 -14.50
CA GLU A 175 -1.10 -0.78 -13.09
C GLU A 175 -0.16 -1.91 -12.65
N ARG A 176 -0.13 -3.06 -13.36
CA ARG A 176 0.73 -4.20 -13.00
C ARG A 176 2.07 -4.21 -13.71
N ARG A 177 2.24 -3.41 -14.78
CA ARG A 177 3.42 -3.45 -15.63
C ARG A 177 4.72 -3.21 -14.85
N GLY A 178 5.62 -4.18 -14.87
CA GLY A 178 6.94 -4.06 -14.22
C GLY A 178 6.92 -4.27 -12.70
N LEU A 179 5.78 -4.59 -12.09
CA LEU A 179 5.73 -5.03 -10.70
C LEU A 179 6.00 -6.54 -10.61
N THR A 180 6.82 -6.93 -9.65
CA THR A 180 6.97 -8.34 -9.25
C THR A 180 6.09 -8.58 -8.03
N LEU A 181 4.87 -9.06 -8.26
CA LEU A 181 3.90 -9.34 -7.22
C LEU A 181 3.96 -10.81 -6.81
N LEU A 182 3.70 -11.08 -5.53
CA LEU A 182 3.56 -12.46 -5.04
C LEU A 182 2.11 -12.91 -5.23
N LYS A 183 1.90 -14.16 -5.67
CA LYS A 183 0.57 -14.78 -5.83
C LYS A 183 0.00 -15.32 -4.51
N GLY A 184 0.81 -15.34 -3.44
CA GLY A 184 0.42 -15.89 -2.14
C GLY A 184 0.53 -17.41 -2.04
N PRO A 185 0.11 -17.97 -0.90
CA PRO A 185 -0.41 -17.27 0.29
C PRO A 185 0.71 -16.55 1.08
N ASP A 186 0.33 -15.53 1.86
CA ASP A 186 1.20 -15.01 2.93
C ASP A 186 1.29 -16.03 4.07
N ARG A 187 2.42 -16.74 4.17
CA ARG A 187 2.64 -17.80 5.17
C ARG A 187 2.44 -17.36 6.61
N ARG A 188 2.60 -16.06 6.93
CA ARG A 188 2.39 -15.50 8.28
C ARG A 188 0.92 -15.46 8.69
N SER A 189 0.03 -15.67 7.72
CA SER A 189 -1.41 -15.42 7.86
C SER A 189 -2.22 -16.70 8.00
N TYR A 190 -1.63 -17.87 7.76
CA TYR A 190 -2.35 -19.14 7.82
C TYR A 190 -3.03 -19.34 9.17
N ASN A 191 -4.33 -19.68 9.14
CA ASN A 191 -5.10 -19.94 10.34
C ASN A 191 -6.09 -21.08 10.07
N PRO A 192 -5.95 -22.25 10.75
CA PRO A 192 -6.75 -23.43 10.44
C PRO A 192 -8.25 -23.25 10.71
N MET A 193 -8.62 -22.49 11.75
CA MET A 193 -10.03 -22.21 12.06
C MET A 193 -10.65 -21.31 10.99
N LYS A 194 -9.96 -20.24 10.58
CA LYS A 194 -10.44 -19.35 9.52
C LYS A 194 -10.49 -20.07 8.17
N ALA A 195 -9.52 -20.96 7.90
CA ALA A 195 -9.50 -21.78 6.70
C ALA A 195 -10.76 -22.66 6.62
N GLY A 196 -11.07 -23.41 7.69
CA GLY A 196 -12.27 -24.24 7.73
C GLY A 196 -13.58 -23.45 7.58
N ASN A 197 -13.67 -22.28 8.22
CA ASN A 197 -14.84 -21.40 8.07
C ASN A 197 -15.00 -20.86 6.64
N ALA A 198 -13.90 -20.48 6.00
CA ALA A 198 -13.91 -19.97 4.63
C ALA A 198 -14.28 -21.06 3.62
N GLU A 199 -13.74 -22.28 3.77
CA GLU A 199 -14.09 -23.43 2.92
C GLU A 199 -15.57 -23.80 3.03
N MET A 200 -16.11 -23.86 4.25
CA MET A 200 -17.54 -24.10 4.48
C MET A 200 -18.41 -22.98 3.87
N GLY A 201 -18.00 -21.72 4.01
CA GLY A 201 -18.70 -20.59 3.39
C GLY A 201 -18.72 -20.65 1.85
N GLN A 202 -17.60 -21.07 1.24
CA GLN A 202 -17.51 -21.28 -0.21
C GLN A 202 -18.36 -22.46 -0.70
N GLU A 203 -18.41 -23.56 0.06
CA GLU A 203 -19.26 -24.71 -0.25
C GLU A 203 -20.75 -24.33 -0.21
N LEU A 204 -21.17 -23.59 0.81
CA LEU A 204 -22.54 -23.08 0.91
C LEU A 204 -22.90 -22.13 -0.24
N ALA A 205 -22.02 -21.18 -0.58
CA ALA A 205 -22.22 -20.27 -1.71
C ALA A 205 -22.08 -20.96 -3.10
N GLY A 206 -21.39 -22.11 -3.15
CA GLY A 206 -21.29 -22.96 -4.34
C GLY A 206 -22.50 -23.87 -4.51
N SER A 207 -23.12 -24.30 -3.41
CA SER A 207 -24.36 -25.07 -3.39
C SER A 207 -25.56 -24.25 -3.92
N GLU A 208 -25.55 -22.93 -3.73
CA GLU A 208 -26.54 -22.02 -4.34
C GLU A 208 -26.35 -21.79 -5.85
N ARG A 209 -25.25 -22.27 -6.45
CA ARG A 209 -25.02 -22.22 -7.92
C ARG A 209 -25.18 -23.59 -8.58
N GLY A 210 -25.80 -24.54 -7.90
CA GLY A 210 -26.19 -25.84 -8.45
C GLY A 210 -27.55 -25.78 -9.15
N CYS A 211 -27.52 -25.88 -10.49
CA CYS A 211 -28.64 -26.18 -11.39
C CYS A 211 -29.54 -25.01 -11.83
N GLU A 212 -29.21 -24.40 -12.98
CA GLU A 212 -30.19 -24.24 -14.06
C GLU A 212 -29.48 -24.57 -15.39
N THR A 213 -29.75 -25.78 -15.88
CA THR A 213 -29.60 -26.09 -17.31
C THR A 213 -30.93 -25.71 -17.96
N GLN A 214 -30.90 -24.73 -18.87
CA GLN A 214 -31.85 -24.59 -19.97
C GLN A 214 -31.11 -24.16 -21.22
#